data_AF-A0A073K6R1-F1
#
_entry.id   AF-A0A073K6R1-F1
#
_cell.length_a   1.000
_cell.length_b   1.000
_cell.length_c   1.000
_cell.angle_alpha   90.00
_cell.angle_beta   90.00
_cell.angle_gamma   90.00
#
_symmetry.space_group_name_H-M   'P 1'
#
loop_
_entity.id
_entity.type
_entity.pdbx_description
1 polymer ?
#
loop_
_entity_poly.entity_id
_entity_poly.type
_entity_poly.pdbx_seq_one_letter_code
_entity_poly.pdbx_strand_id
1 'polypeptide(L)'
;MGCDENKHHSSSRCVCDVVKFINELQDCATTTCASGCEVPFLGAHSDVRVANTRPFILFTKSGVPFQAFAPSGSTTSCQSPIFRVESVDDDCCAVLRVLAVFVGGEPAPDGDP
;
A
#
# COMPACT_ATOMS: atom_id res chain seq x y z
N MET A 1 -8.91 23.07 -11.32
CA MET A 1 -8.22 23.70 -12.48
C MET A 1 -7.03 24.44 -11.93
N GLY A 2 -5.83 24.09 -12.40
CA GLY A 2 -4.59 24.72 -11.94
C GLY A 2 -3.41 23.77 -12.11
N CYS A 3 -3.07 23.48 -13.36
CA CYS A 3 -1.80 22.88 -13.75
C CYS A 3 -0.90 24.04 -14.18
N ASP A 4 0.13 24.35 -13.41
CA ASP A 4 1.18 25.26 -13.86
C ASP A 4 2.31 24.47 -14.52
N GLU A 5 2.76 25.01 -15.64
CA GLU A 5 3.54 24.35 -16.67
C GLU A 5 5.04 24.64 -16.48
N ASN A 6 5.81 23.68 -15.97
CA ASN A 6 7.27 23.72 -16.07
C ASN A 6 7.85 22.31 -16.29
N LYS A 7 8.09 22.02 -17.58
CA LYS A 7 9.10 21.09 -18.15
C LYS A 7 9.48 19.84 -17.33
N HIS A 8 8.67 18.77 -17.45
CA HIS A 8 9.15 17.41 -17.76
C HIS A 8 7.97 16.63 -18.37
N HIS A 9 8.17 16.13 -19.58
CA HIS A 9 7.15 15.49 -20.40
C HIS A 9 6.71 14.14 -19.78
N SER A 10 5.40 13.96 -19.59
CA SER A 10 4.68 12.67 -19.58
C SER A 10 4.99 11.67 -18.45
N SER A 11 4.19 11.68 -17.37
CA SER A 11 3.46 10.47 -16.93
C SER A 11 2.49 10.75 -15.79
N SER A 12 1.36 11.40 -16.06
CA SER A 12 0.30 11.65 -15.05
C SER A 12 -0.48 10.39 -14.62
N ARG A 13 0.12 9.19 -14.66
CA ARG A 13 -0.46 7.87 -14.30
C ARG A 13 0.60 6.80 -13.97
N CYS A 14 1.78 7.16 -13.46
CA CYS A 14 2.78 6.16 -13.11
C CYS A 14 2.37 5.39 -11.85
N VAL A 15 2.63 4.07 -11.80
CA VAL A 15 2.44 3.27 -10.58
C VAL A 15 3.23 3.88 -9.41
N CYS A 16 4.40 4.46 -9.69
CA CYS A 16 5.23 5.14 -8.70
C CYS A 16 4.50 6.28 -7.99
N ASP A 17 3.85 7.18 -8.73
CA ASP A 17 3.15 8.33 -8.15
C ASP A 17 2.02 7.89 -7.21
N VAL A 18 1.28 6.84 -7.60
CA VAL A 18 0.20 6.28 -6.80
C VAL A 18 0.76 5.65 -5.51
N VAL A 19 1.85 4.89 -5.61
CA VAL A 19 2.44 4.24 -4.43
C VAL A 19 3.10 5.28 -3.50
N LYS A 20 3.75 6.32 -4.04
CA LYS A 20 4.26 7.47 -3.26
C LYS A 20 3.12 8.19 -2.53
N PHE A 21 2.04 8.50 -3.23
CA PHE A 21 0.85 9.12 -2.63
C PHE A 21 0.25 8.28 -1.50
N ILE A 22 0.16 6.95 -1.68
CA ILE A 22 -0.31 6.06 -0.62
C ILE A 22 0.65 6.09 0.59
N ASN A 23 1.96 6.12 0.36
CA ASN A 23 2.96 6.20 1.43
C ASN A 23 2.80 7.48 2.24
N GLU A 24 2.71 8.63 1.57
CA GLU A 24 2.48 9.94 2.21
C GLU A 24 1.19 9.96 3.04
N LEU A 25 0.10 9.38 2.51
CA LEU A 25 -1.17 9.27 3.25
C LEU A 25 -1.03 8.43 4.54
N GLN A 26 -0.17 7.41 4.54
CA GLN A 26 0.06 6.54 5.69
C GLN A 26 0.96 7.21 6.74
N ASP A 27 1.96 7.98 6.31
CA ASP A 27 2.87 8.72 7.20
C ASP A 27 2.16 9.88 7.90
N CYS A 28 1.24 10.57 7.22
CA CYS A 28 0.45 11.63 7.87
C CYS A 28 -0.44 11.10 9.00
N ALA A 29 -0.93 9.86 8.89
CA ALA A 29 -1.80 9.26 9.90
C ALA A 29 -1.06 8.91 11.21
N THR A 30 0.27 8.80 11.20
CA THR A 30 1.07 8.47 12.40
C THR A 30 1.57 9.70 13.16
N THR A 31 1.68 10.85 12.50
CA THR A 31 2.41 12.02 13.04
C THR A 31 1.48 13.16 13.50
N THR A 32 0.34 13.40 12.84
CA THR A 32 -0.53 14.53 13.15
C THR A 32 -1.99 14.26 12.74
N CYS A 33 -2.83 13.90 13.70
CA CYS A 33 -4.25 13.67 13.45
C CYS A 33 -5.00 15.00 13.30
N ALA A 34 -5.03 15.58 12.10
CA ALA A 34 -6.05 16.56 11.78
C ALA A 34 -7.40 15.83 11.62
N SER A 35 -8.32 16.04 12.55
CA SER A 35 -9.65 15.44 12.55
C SER A 35 -10.62 16.28 11.71
N GLY A 36 -10.88 15.87 10.46
CA GLY A 36 -11.88 16.52 9.60
C GLY A 36 -12.38 15.60 8.49
N CYS A 37 -13.67 15.70 8.15
CA CYS A 37 -14.31 14.89 7.09
C CYS A 37 -13.78 15.18 5.68
N GLU A 38 -13.14 16.33 5.48
CA GLU A 38 -12.56 16.76 4.21
C GLU A 38 -11.17 16.16 3.95
N VAL A 39 -10.59 15.49 4.95
CA VAL A 39 -9.22 15.02 4.84
C VAL A 39 -9.21 13.51 4.54
N PRO A 40 -8.49 13.06 3.50
CA PRO A 40 -8.51 11.67 3.05
C PRO A 40 -7.73 10.71 3.98
N PHE A 41 -7.69 11.01 5.27
CA PHE A 41 -6.94 10.23 6.24
C PHE A 41 -7.55 8.85 6.43
N LEU A 42 -6.65 7.92 6.69
CA LEU A 42 -6.93 6.61 7.23
C LEU A 42 -7.45 6.85 8.65
N GLY A 43 -8.75 6.62 8.87
CA GLY A 43 -9.52 7.12 10.02
C GLY A 43 -8.73 7.16 11.33
N ALA A 44 -8.65 8.35 11.93
CA ALA A 44 -8.03 8.53 13.24
C ALA A 44 -8.90 7.85 14.30
N HIS A 45 -8.38 6.80 14.94
CA HIS A 45 -8.99 6.24 16.14
C HIS A 45 -7.99 6.37 17.29
N SER A 46 -8.37 7.07 18.34
CA SER A 46 -7.52 7.39 19.49
C SER A 46 -6.94 6.16 20.20
N ASP A 47 -7.59 5.01 20.05
CA ASP A 47 -7.20 3.75 20.71
C ASP A 47 -6.36 2.81 19.82
N VAL A 48 -6.10 3.18 18.56
CA VAL A 48 -5.35 2.32 17.62
C VAL A 48 -3.93 2.86 17.44
N ARG A 49 -2.94 2.17 18.02
CA ARG A 49 -1.51 2.50 17.89
C ARG A 49 -0.91 2.23 16.50
N VAL A 50 -1.60 1.45 15.67
CA VAL A 50 -1.14 1.06 14.33
C VAL A 50 -1.98 1.82 13.30
N ALA A 51 -1.37 2.78 12.62
CA ALA A 51 -2.06 3.53 11.56
C ALA A 51 -2.74 2.56 10.58
N ASN A 52 -4.05 2.75 10.40
CA ASN A 52 -4.83 2.14 9.34
C ASN A 52 -4.03 2.20 8.02
N THR A 53 -4.08 1.15 7.20
CA THR A 53 -3.38 1.09 5.90
C THR A 53 -4.39 1.26 4.77
N ARG A 54 -3.97 1.84 3.63
CA ARG A 54 -4.71 1.69 2.37
C ARG A 54 -4.14 0.45 1.67
N PRO A 55 -4.78 -0.72 1.77
CA PRO A 55 -4.33 -1.89 1.04
C PRO A 55 -4.52 -1.68 -0.47
N PHE A 56 -3.58 -2.17 -1.26
CA PHE A 56 -3.67 -2.09 -2.71
C PHE A 56 -3.15 -3.36 -3.39
N ILE A 57 -3.57 -3.55 -4.64
CA ILE A 57 -3.13 -4.63 -5.52
C ILE A 57 -2.37 -3.99 -6.68
N LEU A 58 -1.19 -4.51 -6.99
CA LEU A 58 -0.47 -4.15 -8.20
C LEU A 58 -0.87 -5.12 -9.32
N PHE A 59 -1.09 -4.59 -10.52
CA PHE A 59 -1.33 -5.40 -11.70
C PHE A 59 -0.12 -5.36 -12.61
N THR A 60 0.25 -6.52 -13.16
CA THR A 60 1.31 -6.61 -14.16
C THR A 60 0.82 -6.03 -15.50
N LYS A 61 1.72 -5.90 -16.47
CA LYS A 61 1.37 -5.42 -17.82
C LYS A 61 0.28 -6.24 -18.51
N SER A 62 0.15 -7.53 -18.17
CA SER A 62 -0.91 -8.40 -18.72
C SER A 62 -2.25 -8.29 -17.98
N GLY A 63 -2.35 -7.44 -16.96
CA GLY A 63 -3.57 -7.22 -16.20
C GLY A 63 -3.85 -8.28 -15.12
N VAL A 64 -2.87 -9.15 -14.83
CA VAL A 64 -2.98 -10.09 -13.70
C VAL A 64 -2.40 -9.48 -12.43
N PRO A 65 -2.93 -9.80 -11.23
CA PRO A 65 -2.35 -9.36 -9.98
C PRO A 65 -0.90 -9.81 -9.84
N PHE A 66 -0.01 -8.89 -9.45
CA PHE A 66 1.32 -9.22 -8.97
C PHE A 66 1.18 -9.95 -7.63
N GLN A 67 1.85 -11.10 -7.51
CA GLN A 67 1.80 -11.92 -6.30
C GLN A 67 3.20 -12.06 -5.72
N ALA A 68 3.35 -11.73 -4.45
CA ALA A 68 4.59 -11.95 -3.72
C ALA A 68 4.50 -13.25 -2.93
N PHE A 69 5.63 -13.96 -2.83
CA PHE A 69 5.77 -15.09 -1.94
C PHE A 69 5.91 -14.60 -0.50
N ALA A 70 5.04 -15.08 0.38
CA ALA A 70 5.01 -14.70 1.78
C ALA A 70 4.85 -15.95 2.64
N PRO A 71 5.95 -16.59 3.08
CA PRO A 71 5.87 -17.78 3.90
C PRO A 71 5.18 -17.44 5.23
N SER A 72 4.21 -18.26 5.63
CA SER A 72 3.51 -18.14 6.91
C SER A 72 3.59 -19.45 7.67
N GLY A 73 4.18 -19.44 8.86
CA GLY A 73 4.38 -20.66 9.65
C GLY A 73 5.09 -21.77 8.88
N SER A 74 4.48 -22.96 8.82
CA SER A 74 4.99 -24.13 8.10
C SER A 74 4.62 -24.18 6.61
N THR A 75 3.82 -23.23 6.12
CA THR A 75 3.32 -23.25 4.74
C THR A 75 4.31 -22.57 3.77
N THR A 76 4.79 -23.34 2.80
CA THR A 76 5.88 -22.96 1.89
C THR A 76 5.40 -22.53 0.50
N SER A 77 4.09 -22.40 0.27
CA SER A 77 3.48 -22.09 -1.04
C SER A 77 2.46 -20.95 -0.97
N CYS A 78 2.73 -19.99 -0.10
CA CYS A 78 1.86 -18.86 0.20
C CYS A 78 2.13 -17.67 -0.72
N GLN A 79 1.10 -17.21 -1.41
CA GLN A 79 1.18 -16.03 -2.27
C GLN A 79 0.14 -14.97 -1.86
N SER A 80 0.46 -13.71 -2.11
CA SER A 80 -0.44 -12.60 -1.84
C SER A 80 -0.38 -11.50 -2.88
N PRO A 81 -1.54 -10.99 -3.33
CA PRO A 81 -1.63 -9.78 -4.14
C PRO A 81 -1.90 -8.51 -3.31
N ILE A 82 -2.06 -8.60 -1.98
CA ILE A 82 -2.53 -7.49 -1.15
C ILE A 82 -1.36 -6.90 -0.36
N PHE A 83 -1.06 -5.64 -0.64
CA PHE A 83 0.12 -4.97 -0.12
C PHE A 83 -0.23 -3.72 0.68
N ARG A 84 0.64 -3.45 1.67
CA ARG A 84 0.89 -2.14 2.24
C ARG A 84 2.25 -1.65 1.75
N VAL A 85 2.39 -0.35 1.54
CA VAL A 85 3.67 0.30 1.32
C VAL A 85 4.31 0.67 2.66
N GLU A 86 5.61 0.40 2.80
CA GLU A 86 6.42 0.79 3.96
C GLU A 86 7.31 1.99 3.67
N SER A 87 7.83 2.08 2.44
CA SER A 87 8.61 3.21 1.97
C SER A 87 8.67 3.24 0.45
N VAL A 88 8.92 4.43 -0.12
CA VAL A 88 9.25 4.62 -1.52
C VAL A 88 10.37 5.65 -1.61
N ASP A 89 11.40 5.37 -2.41
CA ASP A 89 12.50 6.31 -2.65
C ASP A 89 12.29 7.19 -3.89
N ASP A 90 13.21 8.12 -4.12
CA ASP A 90 13.16 9.04 -5.25
C ASP A 90 13.24 8.31 -6.60
N ASP A 91 13.94 7.18 -6.65
CA ASP A 91 14.12 6.32 -7.82
C ASP A 91 12.94 5.35 -8.07
N CYS A 92 11.82 5.54 -7.38
CA CYS A 92 10.59 4.74 -7.51
C CYS A 92 10.74 3.27 -7.07
N CYS A 93 11.73 2.96 -6.24
CA CYS A 93 11.81 1.68 -5.55
C CYS A 93 10.90 1.71 -4.32
N ALA A 94 10.00 0.73 -4.21
CA ALA A 94 9.07 0.63 -3.10
C ALA A 94 9.34 -0.62 -2.26
N VAL A 95 9.33 -0.46 -0.94
CA VAL A 95 9.29 -1.57 0.02
C VAL A 95 7.84 -1.86 0.35
N LEU A 96 7.40 -3.08 0.04
CA LEU A 96 6.02 -3.51 0.24
C LEU A 96 5.96 -4.63 1.27
N ARG A 97 4.97 -4.56 2.15
CA ARG A 97 4.62 -5.62 3.09
C ARG A 97 3.33 -6.31 2.65
N VAL A 98 3.35 -7.64 2.65
CA VAL A 98 2.15 -8.46 2.44
C VAL A 98 1.22 -8.35 3.64
N LEU A 99 -0.08 -8.14 3.39
CA LEU A 99 -1.08 -7.98 4.45
C LEU A 99 -1.93 -9.22 4.70
N ALA A 100 -2.13 -10.07 3.70
CA ALA A 100 -2.93 -11.27 3.81
C ALA A 100 -2.33 -12.35 2.95
N VAL A 101 -2.35 -13.60 3.40
CA VAL A 101 -1.77 -14.72 2.65
C VAL A 101 -2.90 -15.63 2.19
N PHE A 102 -2.81 -16.18 0.97
CA PHE A 102 -3.81 -17.11 0.46
C PHE A 102 -3.19 -18.50 0.21
N VAL A 103 -3.89 -19.55 0.66
CA VAL A 103 -3.51 -20.97 0.48
C VAL A 103 -4.65 -21.67 -0.24
N GLY A 104 -4.40 -22.18 -1.45
CA GLY A 104 -5.44 -22.87 -2.23
C GLY A 104 -6.61 -21.98 -2.67
N GLY A 105 -6.46 -20.65 -2.62
CA GLY A 105 -7.51 -19.67 -2.94
C GLY A 105 -8.25 -19.11 -1.72
N GLU A 106 -8.07 -19.71 -0.55
CA GLU A 106 -8.67 -19.23 0.71
C GLU A 106 -7.66 -18.41 1.51
N PRO A 107 -8.10 -17.39 2.27
CA PRO A 107 -7.22 -16.68 3.20
C PRO A 107 -6.66 -17.67 4.23
N ALA A 108 -5.34 -17.64 4.40
CA ALA A 108 -4.68 -18.39 5.47
C ALA A 108 -5.24 -17.88 6.82
N PRO A 109 -5.47 -18.79 7.79
CA PRO A 109 -5.83 -18.35 9.13
C PRO A 109 -4.76 -17.39 9.65
N ASP A 110 -5.18 -16.32 10.31
CA ASP A 110 -4.28 -15.38 10.96
C ASP A 110 -3.37 -16.20 11.89
N GLY A 111 -2.10 -16.34 11.49
CA GLY A 111 -1.08 -16.87 12.38
C GLY A 111 -0.88 -15.82 13.46
N ASP A 112 -1.36 -16.11 14.66
CA ASP A 112 -1.09 -15.29 15.84
C ASP A 112 0.43 -15.00 15.92
N PRO A 113 0.84 -13.74 16.17
CA PRO A 113 2.25 -13.35 16.22
C PRO A 113 3.08 -14.08 17.27
#